data_AF-A0AAJ5YQN1-F1
#
_entry.id   AF-A0AAJ5YQN1-F1
#
_cell.length_a   1.000
_cell.length_b   1.000
_cell.length_c   1.000
_cell.angle_alpha   90.00
_cell.angle_beta   90.00
_cell.angle_gamma   90.00
#
_symmetry.space_group_name_H-M   'P 1'
#
loop_
_entity.id
_entity.type
_entity.pdbx_description
1 polymer ?
#
loop_
_entity_poly.entity_id
_entity_poly.type
_entity_poly.pdbx_seq_one_letter_code
_entity_poly.pdbx_strand_id
1 'polypeptide(L)'
;MGSEIQAKPPALVRERRQLDKKDIEQAHSLQVRAGLRGAAVWGFVGSLGVYAAHHLSPSFRRQTLAFKAFLAMSAASAGLVFAAEHALQHFEYEKRTHDNLIRNRAMRELGQRGIVASEREIEKWQEEQVQRELGLRRVAASSPP
;
A
#
# COMPACT_ATOMS: atom_id res chain seq x y z
N MET A 1 -6.98 30.83 35.13
CA MET A 1 -7.59 29.52 34.82
C MET A 1 -8.08 29.56 33.39
N GLY A 2 -7.19 29.21 32.44
CA GLY A 2 -7.55 29.13 31.03
C GLY A 2 -8.30 27.83 30.79
N SER A 3 -9.60 27.91 30.56
CA SER A 3 -10.36 26.78 30.03
C SER A 3 -9.89 26.54 28.60
N GLU A 4 -9.11 25.47 28.41
CA GLU A 4 -8.84 24.91 27.11
C GLU A 4 -10.19 24.64 26.43
N ILE A 5 -10.50 25.45 25.42
CA ILE A 5 -11.58 25.15 24.49
C ILE A 5 -11.12 23.89 23.75
N GLN A 6 -11.56 22.73 24.24
CA GLN A 6 -11.39 21.46 23.58
C GLN A 6 -12.28 21.45 22.33
N ALA A 7 -11.81 22.13 21.29
CA ALA A 7 -12.44 22.13 19.98
C ALA A 7 -12.40 20.70 19.44
N LYS A 8 -13.56 20.04 19.47
CA LYS A 8 -13.80 18.75 18.83
C LYS A 8 -13.31 18.86 17.38
N PRO A 9 -12.30 18.09 16.93
CA PRO A 9 -11.80 18.21 15.57
C PRO A 9 -12.97 18.00 14.58
N PRO A 10 -13.04 18.81 13.50
CA PRO A 10 -14.13 18.78 12.55
C PRO A 10 -14.30 17.36 11.98
N ALA A 11 -15.53 16.97 11.64
CA ALA A 11 -15.87 15.60 11.26
C ALA A 11 -14.96 15.04 10.15
N LEU A 12 -14.59 15.87 9.17
CA LEU A 12 -13.69 15.54 8.07
C LEU A 12 -12.27 15.14 8.51
N VAL A 13 -11.72 15.75 9.56
CA VAL A 13 -10.38 15.41 10.09
C VAL A 13 -10.41 14.03 10.76
N ARG A 14 -11.53 13.67 11.39
CA ARG A 14 -11.72 12.36 12.01
C ARG A 14 -11.86 11.28 10.95
N GLU A 15 -12.64 11.55 9.91
CA GLU A 15 -12.84 10.63 8.78
C GLU A 15 -11.54 10.39 8.03
N ARG A 16 -10.79 11.45 7.68
CA ARG A 16 -9.46 11.33 7.06
C ARG A 16 -8.50 10.51 7.92
N ARG A 17 -8.44 10.77 9.23
CA ARG A 17 -7.61 9.98 10.16
C ARG A 17 -8.04 8.51 10.23
N GLN A 18 -9.33 8.21 10.10
CA GLN A 18 -9.81 6.82 10.06
C GLN A 18 -9.44 6.13 8.74
N LEU A 19 -9.49 6.85 7.61
CA LEU A 19 -9.00 6.36 6.32
C LEU A 19 -7.50 6.09 6.37
N ASP A 20 -6.71 7.02 6.92
CA ASP A 20 -5.26 6.85 7.08
C ASP A 20 -4.92 5.60 7.90
N LYS A 21 -5.67 5.33 8.98
CA LYS A 21 -5.49 4.13 9.80
C LYS A 21 -5.78 2.85 9.03
N LYS A 22 -6.87 2.83 8.24
CA LYS A 22 -7.24 1.68 7.42
C LYS A 22 -6.18 1.41 6.35
N ASP A 23 -5.65 2.46 5.73
CA ASP A 23 -4.60 2.36 4.73
C ASP A 23 -3.31 1.76 5.33
N ILE A 24 -2.93 2.21 6.52
CA ILE A 24 -1.76 1.66 7.24
C ILE A 24 -1.96 0.19 7.57
N GLU A 25 -3.13 -0.19 8.08
CA GLU A 25 -3.44 -1.58 8.42
C GLU A 25 -3.46 -2.48 7.17
N GLN A 26 -4.03 -1.97 6.07
CA GLN A 26 -4.02 -2.66 4.79
C GLN A 26 -2.60 -2.83 4.25
N ALA A 27 -1.79 -1.78 4.21
CA ALA A 27 -0.40 -1.83 3.77
C ALA A 27 0.42 -2.82 4.61
N HIS A 28 0.27 -2.79 5.94
CA HIS A 28 0.96 -3.69 6.85
C HIS A 28 0.57 -5.16 6.61
N SER A 29 -0.74 -5.46 6.49
CA SER A 29 -1.19 -6.83 6.23
C SER A 29 -0.68 -7.37 4.88
N LEU A 30 -0.66 -6.51 3.85
CA LEU A 30 -0.10 -6.83 2.54
C LEU A 30 1.40 -7.11 2.62
N GLN A 31 2.15 -6.25 3.31
CA GLN A 31 3.58 -6.36 3.51
C GLN A 31 3.95 -7.66 4.25
N VAL A 32 3.24 -8.00 5.32
CA VAL A 32 3.46 -9.25 6.07
C VAL A 32 3.18 -10.46 5.19
N ARG A 33 2.05 -10.48 4.48
CA ARG A 33 1.69 -11.61 3.60
C ARG A 33 2.70 -11.79 2.47
N ALA A 34 3.12 -10.70 1.84
CA ALA A 34 4.12 -10.71 0.79
C ALA A 34 5.48 -11.18 1.32
N GLY A 35 5.91 -10.67 2.48
CA GLY A 35 7.15 -11.07 3.14
C GLY A 35 7.17 -12.55 3.50
N LEU A 36 6.11 -13.10 4.09
CA LEU A 36 6.01 -14.53 4.40
C LEU A 36 6.08 -15.39 3.14
N ARG A 37 5.40 -14.98 2.06
CA ARG A 37 5.48 -15.67 0.77
C ARG A 37 6.89 -15.61 0.18
N GLY A 38 7.53 -14.44 0.22
CA GLY A 38 8.89 -14.24 -0.25
C GLY A 38 9.90 -15.10 0.52
N ALA A 39 9.77 -15.16 1.84
CA ALA A 39 10.57 -16.00 2.71
C ALA A 39 10.44 -17.49 2.37
N ALA A 40 9.21 -17.97 2.16
CA ALA A 40 8.97 -19.36 1.80
C ALA A 40 9.57 -19.73 0.44
N VAL A 41 9.35 -18.89 -0.58
CA VAL A 41 9.87 -19.12 -1.94
C VAL A 41 11.40 -19.11 -1.93
N TRP A 42 12.02 -18.07 -1.40
CA TRP A 42 13.48 -17.95 -1.40
C TRP A 42 14.17 -18.89 -0.42
N GLY A 43 13.51 -19.24 0.70
CA GLY A 43 13.99 -20.26 1.61
C GLY A 43 14.00 -21.65 0.95
N PHE A 44 12.99 -21.96 0.14
CA PHE A 44 12.98 -23.18 -0.67
C PHE A 44 14.09 -23.16 -1.72
N VAL A 45 14.23 -22.06 -2.47
CA VAL A 45 15.30 -21.89 -3.47
C VAL A 45 16.69 -22.01 -2.84
N GLY A 46 16.91 -21.35 -1.70
CA GLY A 46 18.18 -21.40 -0.95
C GLY A 46 18.48 -22.80 -0.42
N SER A 47 17.48 -23.49 0.12
CA SER A 47 17.63 -24.88 0.59
C SER A 47 17.96 -25.82 -0.56
N LEU A 48 17.33 -25.66 -1.72
CA LEU A 48 17.62 -26.44 -2.92
C LEU A 48 19.04 -26.16 -3.43
N GLY A 49 19.49 -24.90 -3.39
CA GLY A 49 20.86 -24.51 -3.73
C GLY A 49 21.90 -25.15 -2.81
N VAL A 50 21.66 -25.14 -1.49
CA VAL A 50 22.51 -25.81 -0.50
C VAL A 50 22.55 -27.32 -0.73
N TYR A 51 21.39 -27.93 -1.01
CA TYR A 51 21.29 -29.36 -1.34
C TYR A 51 22.11 -29.72 -2.58
N ALA A 52 21.93 -28.97 -3.68
CA ALA A 52 22.70 -29.17 -4.90
C ALA A 52 24.21 -29.01 -4.66
N ALA A 53 24.63 -27.95 -3.95
CA ALA A 53 26.03 -27.71 -3.63
C ALA A 53 26.66 -28.84 -2.80
N HIS A 54 25.89 -29.46 -1.89
CA HIS A 54 26.35 -30.59 -1.07
C HIS A 54 26.67 -31.84 -1.91
N HIS A 55 25.86 -32.10 -2.92
CA HIS A 55 26.02 -33.26 -3.79
C HIS A 55 27.07 -33.02 -4.88
N LEU A 56 27.15 -31.82 -5.44
CA LEU A 56 28.03 -31.49 -6.57
C LEU A 56 29.47 -31.14 -6.16
N SER A 57 29.69 -30.54 -4.99
CA SER A 57 31.01 -30.06 -4.58
C SER A 57 31.59 -30.85 -3.39
N PRO A 58 32.73 -31.55 -3.55
CA PRO A 58 33.40 -32.24 -2.45
C PRO A 58 33.91 -31.28 -1.38
N SER A 59 34.28 -30.05 -1.74
CA SER A 59 34.69 -29.00 -0.80
C SER A 59 33.52 -28.50 0.05
N PHE A 60 32.34 -28.31 -0.56
CA PHE A 60 31.14 -27.88 0.17
C PHE A 60 30.57 -28.99 1.07
N ARG A 61 30.78 -30.25 0.71
CA ARG A 61 30.37 -31.40 1.52
C ARG A 61 30.98 -31.37 2.92
N ARG A 62 32.26 -31.00 3.01
CA ARG A 62 33.05 -30.89 4.26
C ARG A 62 32.65 -29.71 5.16
N GLN A 63 31.85 -28.77 4.66
CA GLN A 63 31.39 -27.62 5.44
C GLN A 63 30.38 -28.04 6.53
N THR A 64 30.35 -27.27 7.62
CA THR A 64 29.48 -27.53 8.77
C THR A 64 27.99 -27.41 8.41
N LEU A 65 27.14 -28.13 9.16
CA LEU A 65 25.68 -28.02 9.01
C LEU A 65 25.18 -26.60 9.35
N ALA A 66 25.81 -25.95 10.34
CA ALA A 66 25.47 -24.59 10.73
C ALA A 66 25.68 -23.59 9.57
N PHE A 67 26.80 -23.69 8.85
CA PHE A 67 27.06 -22.83 7.70
C PHE A 67 26.04 -23.04 6.57
N LYS A 68 25.64 -24.29 6.32
CA LYS A 68 24.62 -24.64 5.31
C LYS A 68 23.24 -24.07 5.68
N ALA A 69 22.85 -24.21 6.94
CA ALA A 69 21.61 -23.64 7.45
C ALA A 69 21.63 -22.11 7.38
N PHE A 70 22.76 -21.48 7.72
CA PHE A 70 22.94 -20.04 7.58
C PHE A 70 22.68 -19.58 6.14
N LEU A 71 23.26 -20.24 5.12
CA LEU A 71 23.05 -19.88 3.72
C LEU A 71 21.57 -19.99 3.29
N ALA A 72 20.89 -21.08 3.66
CA ALA A 72 19.48 -21.26 3.35
C ALA A 72 18.61 -20.19 4.05
N MET A 73 18.92 -19.88 5.31
CA MET A 73 18.21 -18.87 6.09
C MET A 73 18.47 -17.45 5.56
N SER A 74 19.69 -17.14 5.11
CA SER A 74 20.02 -15.86 4.48
C SER A 74 19.19 -15.63 3.22
N ALA A 75 19.01 -16.67 2.40
CA ALA A 75 18.13 -16.60 1.22
C ALA A 75 16.67 -16.33 1.63
N ALA A 76 16.16 -17.04 2.64
CA ALA A 76 14.81 -16.81 3.16
C ALA A 76 14.61 -15.37 3.68
N SER A 77 15.55 -14.87 4.48
CA SER A 77 15.53 -13.49 5.01
C SER A 77 15.58 -12.44 3.90
N ALA A 78 16.43 -12.64 2.89
CA ALA A 78 16.47 -11.77 1.73
C ALA A 78 15.12 -11.75 0.99
N GLY A 79 14.54 -12.93 0.73
CA GLY A 79 13.22 -13.05 0.11
C GLY A 79 12.11 -12.38 0.91
N LEU A 80 12.17 -12.47 2.24
CA LEU A 80 11.23 -11.80 3.14
C LEU A 80 11.25 -10.28 2.95
N VAL A 81 12.44 -9.68 3.02
CA VAL A 81 12.62 -8.23 2.96
C VAL A 81 12.24 -7.70 1.57
N PHE A 82 12.75 -8.29 0.49
CA PHE A 82 12.49 -7.80 -0.86
C PHE A 82 11.02 -7.92 -1.25
N ALA A 83 10.34 -9.02 -0.87
CA ALA A 83 8.92 -9.18 -1.18
C ALA A 83 8.04 -8.22 -0.37
N ALA A 84 8.38 -8.00 0.90
CA ALA A 84 7.70 -7.02 1.76
C ALA A 84 7.84 -5.59 1.19
N GLU A 85 9.08 -5.18 0.89
CA GLU A 85 9.37 -3.85 0.34
C GLU A 85 8.68 -3.62 -1.00
N HIS A 86 8.76 -4.59 -1.92
CA HIS A 86 8.11 -4.48 -3.22
C HIS A 86 6.59 -4.33 -3.09
N ALA A 87 5.95 -5.07 -2.18
CA ALA A 87 4.51 -4.98 -1.97
C ALA A 87 4.10 -3.62 -1.39
N LEU A 88 4.90 -3.06 -0.46
CA LEU A 88 4.66 -1.74 0.10
C LEU A 88 4.82 -0.64 -0.97
N GLN A 89 5.93 -0.68 -1.72
CA GLN A 89 6.19 0.28 -2.79
C GLN A 89 5.10 0.25 -3.87
N HIS A 90 4.62 -0.95 -4.22
CA HIS A 90 3.53 -1.09 -5.18
C HIS A 90 2.23 -0.46 -4.67
N PHE A 91 1.86 -0.72 -3.41
CA PHE A 91 0.69 -0.11 -2.79
C PHE A 91 0.78 1.43 -2.75
N GLU A 92 1.93 1.98 -2.36
CA GLU A 92 2.14 3.42 -2.37
C GLU A 92 2.10 4.00 -3.78
N TYR A 93 2.68 3.29 -4.75
CA TYR A 93 2.67 3.72 -6.15
C TYR A 93 1.26 3.77 -6.72
N GLU A 94 0.44 2.75 -6.46
CA GLU A 94 -0.97 2.73 -6.87
C GLU A 94 -1.74 3.90 -6.25
N LYS A 95 -1.54 4.15 -4.94
CA LYS A 95 -2.17 5.29 -4.24
C LYS A 95 -1.75 6.63 -4.85
N ARG A 96 -0.45 6.87 -5.02
CA ARG A 96 0.07 8.11 -5.64
C ARG A 96 -0.46 8.28 -7.07
N THR A 97 -0.55 7.21 -7.84
CA THR A 97 -1.08 7.24 -9.20
C THR A 97 -2.57 7.60 -9.20
N HIS A 98 -3.35 7.02 -8.30
CA HIS A 98 -4.76 7.34 -8.13
C HIS A 98 -4.98 8.81 -7.76
N ASP A 99 -4.24 9.31 -6.76
CA ASP A 99 -4.32 10.70 -6.31
C ASP A 99 -3.93 11.68 -7.43
N ASN A 100 -2.88 11.36 -8.18
CA ASN A 100 -2.45 12.15 -9.34
C ASN A 100 -3.49 12.16 -10.45
N LEU A 101 -4.17 11.04 -10.72
CA LEU A 101 -5.25 10.97 -11.71
C LEU A 101 -6.42 11.87 -11.30
N ILE A 102 -6.81 11.86 -10.02
CA ILE A 102 -7.85 12.74 -9.50
C ILE A 102 -7.43 14.21 -9.63
N ARG A 103 -6.20 14.55 -9.22
CA ARG A 103 -5.66 15.90 -9.34
C ARG A 103 -5.66 16.39 -10.79
N ASN A 104 -5.21 15.55 -11.73
CA ASN A 104 -5.19 15.87 -13.16
C ASN A 104 -6.60 16.08 -13.73
N ARG A 105 -7.58 15.28 -13.30
CA ARG A 105 -9.00 15.46 -13.67
C ARG A 105 -9.53 16.79 -13.14
N ALA A 106 -9.29 17.08 -11.86
CA ALA A 106 -9.70 18.33 -11.22
C ALA A 106 -9.09 19.54 -11.95
N MET A 107 -7.80 19.51 -12.26
CA MET A 107 -7.11 20.59 -12.99
C MET A 107 -7.71 20.80 -14.38
N ARG A 108 -8.05 19.72 -15.10
CA ARG A 108 -8.67 19.80 -16.43
C ARG A 108 -10.06 20.42 -16.37
N GLU A 109 -10.91 19.99 -15.45
CA GLU A 109 -12.28 20.50 -15.31
C GLU A 109 -12.34 21.93 -14.78
N LEU A 110 -11.51 22.27 -13.78
CA LEU A 110 -11.41 23.64 -13.27
C LEU A 110 -10.84 24.59 -14.32
N GLY A 111 -9.84 24.15 -15.09
CA GLY A 111 -9.29 24.92 -16.21
C GLY A 111 -10.32 25.22 -17.30
N GLN A 112 -11.21 24.26 -17.62
CA GLN A 112 -12.33 24.49 -18.54
C GLN A 112 -13.34 25.53 -18.01
N ARG A 113 -13.48 25.65 -16.68
CA ARG A 113 -14.31 26.67 -16.03
C ARG A 113 -13.60 28.02 -15.89
N GLY A 114 -12.34 28.14 -16.31
CA GLY A 114 -11.51 29.33 -16.11
C GLY A 114 -11.08 29.56 -14.65
N ILE A 115 -11.17 28.53 -13.80
CA ILE A 115 -10.85 28.59 -12.38
C ILE A 115 -9.41 28.10 -12.18
N VAL A 116 -8.61 28.84 -11.41
CA VAL A 116 -7.27 28.40 -11.02
C VAL A 116 -7.41 27.22 -10.04
N ALA A 117 -6.80 26.09 -10.38
CA ALA A 117 -6.80 24.88 -9.58
C ALA A 117 -5.95 25.03 -8.30
N SER A 118 -6.47 25.81 -7.34
CA SER A 118 -5.93 25.88 -5.99
C SER A 118 -6.39 24.67 -5.17
N GLU A 119 -5.64 24.33 -4.11
CA GLU A 119 -5.98 23.19 -3.23
C GLU A 119 -7.43 23.28 -2.69
N ARG A 120 -7.92 24.48 -2.38
CA ARG A 120 -9.31 24.70 -1.93
C ARG A 120 -10.35 24.45 -3.01
N GLU A 121 -10.05 24.83 -4.26
CA GLU A 121 -10.97 24.60 -5.39
C GLU A 121 -10.97 23.13 -5.82
N ILE A 122 -9.84 22.44 -5.69
CA ILE A 122 -9.77 20.99 -5.88
C ILE A 122 -10.60 20.26 -4.82
N GLU A 123 -10.50 20.68 -3.55
CA GLU A 123 -11.30 20.12 -2.46
C GLU A 123 -12.81 20.32 -2.69
N LYS A 124 -13.24 21.54 -3.04
CA LYS A 124 -14.64 21.81 -3.42
C LYS A 124 -15.09 20.97 -4.61
N TRP A 125 -14.25 20.85 -5.64
CA TRP A 125 -14.54 20.01 -6.80
C TRP A 125 -14.71 18.54 -6.39
N GLN A 126 -13.87 18.02 -5.49
CA GLN A 126 -14.02 16.66 -4.97
C GLN A 126 -15.36 16.47 -4.24
N GLU A 127 -15.74 17.42 -3.39
CA GLU A 127 -17.04 17.42 -2.69
C GLU A 127 -18.21 17.43 -3.69
N GLU A 128 -18.16 18.28 -4.72
CA GLU A 128 -19.16 18.33 -5.80
C GLU A 128 -19.31 16.98 -6.50
N GLN A 129 -18.20 16.30 -6.80
CA GLN A 129 -18.22 15.00 -7.47
C GLN A 129 -18.85 13.91 -6.58
N VAL A 130 -18.50 13.88 -5.28
CA VAL A 130 -19.09 12.93 -4.32
C VAL A 130 -20.60 13.14 -4.20
N GLN A 131 -21.06 14.39 -4.09
CA GLN A 131 -22.48 14.69 -4.02
C GLN A 131 -23.21 14.30 -5.31
N ARG A 132 -22.59 14.57 -6.48
CA ARG A 132 -23.12 14.16 -7.79
C ARG A 132 -23.26 12.64 -7.87
N GLU A 133 -22.25 11.89 -7.45
CA GLU A 133 -22.29 10.42 -7.46
C GLU A 133 -23.36 9.86 -6.52
N LEU A 134 -23.47 10.39 -5.29
CA LEU A 134 -24.51 9.99 -4.34
C LEU A 134 -25.92 10.30 -4.86
N GLY A 135 -26.11 11.44 -5.51
CA GLY A 135 -27.36 11.80 -6.17
C GLY A 135 -27.73 10.80 -7.26
N LEU A 136 -26.79 10.47 -8.15
CA LEU A 136 -26.98 9.47 -9.21
C LEU A 136 -27.33 8.08 -8.64
N ARG A 137 -26.64 7.64 -7.58
CA ARG A 137 -26.92 6.36 -6.91
C ARG A 137 -28.33 6.34 -6.28
N ARG A 138 -28.77 7.44 -5.67
CA ARG A 138 -30.13 7.55 -5.13
C ARG A 138 -31.20 7.49 -6.22
N VAL A 139 -30.99 8.20 -7.34
CA VAL A 139 -31.92 8.20 -8.48
C VAL A 139 -32.01 6.81 -9.13
N ALA A 140 -30.86 6.12 -9.26
CA ALA A 140 -30.82 4.74 -9.73
C ALA A 140 -31.55 3.78 -8.78
N ALA A 141 -31.43 3.98 -7.46
CA ALA A 141 -32.14 3.17 -6.47
C ALA A 141 -33.65 3.48 -6.39
N SER A 142 -34.10 4.66 -6.83
CA SER A 142 -35.51 5.06 -6.83
C SER A 142 -36.24 4.80 -8.16
N SER A 143 -35.54 4.36 -9.21
CA SER A 143 -36.18 3.94 -10.46
C SER A 143 -36.54 2.46 -10.37
N PRO A 144 -37.84 2.06 -10.43
CA PRO A 144 -38.21 0.65 -10.51
C PRO A 144 -37.81 0.07 -11.88
N PRO A 145 -37.62 -1.26 -11.97
CA PRO A 145 -37.29 -1.95 -13.23
C PRO A 145 -38.41 -1.85 -14.27
#